data_AF-A0A1J8QDM3-F1
#
_entry.id   AF-A0A1J8QDM3-F1
#
_cell.length_a   1.000
_cell.length_b   1.000
_cell.length_c   1.000
_cell.angle_alpha   90.00
_cell.angle_beta   90.00
_cell.angle_gamma   90.00
#
_symmetry.space_group_name_H-M   'P 1'
#
loop_
_entity.id
_entity.type
_entity.pdbx_description
1 polymer ?
#
loop_
_entity_poly.entity_id
_entity_poly.type
_entity_poly.pdbx_seq_one_letter_code
_entity_poly.pdbx_strand_id
1 'polypeptide(L)'
;MSDQYSLNTRFCEICAGFLSKSGKDSVPSLTRALDTIATDLARNEDLRTRMGSDDPSIWPSLHQLWNFLANYPSADADDPPFGILIVSIARFTRNLTAGVAMNQQNAYADEPSLRRILHLYSSWSAFRSTDSNAFPPTRMVVQALSNIVTTNEDLISRLWNTYLTLPEEQVVLIRLLGSPDPKTLLSLLVLMVNCIHNSTERRSLLAKSRVGARICITLLDRMVLLYDAEDSSDSAKAFDYGYHLFAHLFDGGFVPDLYNSLSVEGEVIAPPQTTLLKLLDSYLQSSQTCSMHCDMCHMLSGIFFRLSSYSQSAIRRAIGPGNSEPLDGTNELPQELDLLLPKTCEALVLATQCIVKISLLSEDQWNTDPSAVDLRVVFRDSTSVDGQGTAESVIELLRLLDTFLPRIYFGKAVINPATNRNVASPAADPSGFLYLKRDLVRFVGVLCHKDKAFQDRIRVCGGIPVIMNMCVVDERNPYLREHAILALRNLLDDNRENKDEVNSIQPSGYWDNEGVLREKAGATLR
;
A
#
# COMPACT_ATOMS: atom_id res chain seq x y z
N MET A 1 2.25 -64.20 3.50
CA MET A 1 1.31 -63.43 2.66
C MET A 1 0.33 -62.79 3.61
N SER A 2 0.65 -61.61 4.15
CA SER A 2 -0.22 -60.91 5.09
C SER A 2 -1.18 -60.01 4.30
N ASP A 3 -2.46 -60.11 4.62
CA ASP A 3 -3.51 -59.19 4.19
C ASP A 3 -3.14 -57.74 4.54
N GLN A 4 -2.49 -57.03 3.61
CA GLN A 4 -2.42 -55.58 3.64
C GLN A 4 -3.70 -55.10 2.97
N TYR A 5 -4.74 -54.91 3.77
CA TYR A 5 -5.93 -54.17 3.37
C TYR A 5 -5.46 -52.84 2.78
N SER A 6 -5.65 -52.61 1.47
CA SER A 6 -5.09 -51.41 0.85
C SER A 6 -5.72 -50.18 1.52
N LEU A 7 -4.88 -49.19 1.81
CA LEU A 7 -5.32 -47.98 2.52
C LEU A 7 -6.43 -47.24 1.77
N ASN A 8 -6.43 -47.37 0.43
CA ASN A 8 -7.47 -46.90 -0.46
C ASN A 8 -8.80 -47.64 -0.27
N THR A 9 -8.79 -48.98 -0.16
CA THR A 9 -10.00 -49.76 0.14
C THR A 9 -10.63 -49.31 1.45
N ARG A 10 -9.82 -49.16 2.51
CA ARG A 10 -10.29 -48.67 3.82
C ARG A 10 -10.86 -47.25 3.73
N PHE A 11 -10.22 -46.36 2.99
CA PHE A 11 -10.72 -45.00 2.78
C PHE A 11 -12.10 -45.03 2.09
N CYS A 12 -12.23 -45.75 0.97
CA CYS A 12 -13.46 -45.83 0.21
C CYS A 12 -14.62 -46.47 1.01
N GLU A 13 -14.37 -47.53 1.77
CA GLU A 13 -15.38 -48.16 2.63
C GLU A 13 -15.92 -47.22 3.71
N ILE A 14 -15.03 -46.46 4.38
CA ILE A 14 -15.42 -45.51 5.43
C ILE A 14 -16.22 -44.35 4.82
N CYS A 15 -15.80 -43.83 3.66
CA CYS A 15 -16.53 -42.80 2.92
C CYS A 15 -17.92 -43.28 2.51
N ALA A 16 -18.03 -44.50 1.97
CA ALA A 16 -19.31 -45.09 1.59
C ALA A 16 -20.23 -45.29 2.81
N GLY A 17 -19.67 -45.69 3.97
CA GLY A 17 -20.40 -45.78 5.23
C GLY A 17 -21.02 -44.44 5.65
N PHE A 18 -20.25 -43.35 5.57
CA PHE A 18 -20.74 -42.00 5.86
C PHE A 18 -21.83 -41.54 4.90
N LEU A 19 -21.66 -41.80 3.60
CA LEU A 19 -22.59 -41.35 2.55
C LEU A 19 -23.90 -42.15 2.49
N SER A 20 -24.00 -43.33 3.14
CA SER A 20 -25.07 -44.29 2.83
C SER A 20 -26.31 -44.30 3.72
N LYS A 21 -26.32 -43.84 4.99
CA LYS A 21 -27.58 -43.69 5.79
C LYS A 21 -27.53 -43.10 7.22
N SER A 22 -26.38 -42.75 7.80
CA SER A 22 -26.31 -42.07 9.11
C SER A 22 -25.12 -41.10 9.18
N GLY A 23 -25.14 -40.08 8.32
CA GLY A 23 -24.03 -39.13 8.13
C GLY A 23 -23.49 -38.56 9.44
N LYS A 24 -24.36 -38.09 10.35
CA LYS A 24 -23.92 -37.49 11.63
C LYS A 24 -23.22 -38.48 12.57
N ASP A 25 -23.77 -39.69 12.73
CA ASP A 25 -23.25 -40.69 13.69
C ASP A 25 -21.89 -41.27 13.26
N SER A 26 -21.60 -41.21 11.97
CA SER A 26 -20.35 -41.70 11.38
C SER A 26 -19.25 -40.64 11.30
N VAL A 27 -19.55 -39.35 11.55
CA VAL A 27 -18.57 -38.25 11.54
C VAL A 27 -17.34 -38.55 12.41
N PRO A 28 -17.46 -38.96 13.69
CA PRO A 28 -16.28 -39.16 14.53
C PRO A 28 -15.34 -40.27 14.02
N SER A 29 -15.92 -41.31 13.42
CA SER A 29 -15.16 -42.43 12.84
C SER A 29 -14.40 -41.99 11.58
N LEU A 30 -15.10 -41.29 10.68
CA LEU A 30 -14.52 -40.75 9.45
C LEU A 30 -13.42 -39.73 9.75
N THR A 31 -13.67 -38.77 10.64
CA THR A 31 -12.68 -37.79 11.12
C THR A 31 -11.40 -38.47 11.62
N ARG A 32 -11.53 -39.48 12.50
CA ARG A 32 -10.36 -40.18 13.07
C ARG A 32 -9.56 -40.90 11.99
N ALA A 33 -10.23 -41.53 11.03
CA ALA A 33 -9.58 -42.21 9.92
C ALA A 33 -8.81 -41.21 9.03
N LEU A 34 -9.46 -40.10 8.64
CA LEU A 34 -8.85 -39.04 7.83
C LEU A 34 -7.62 -38.45 8.51
N ASP A 35 -7.69 -38.15 9.81
CA ASP A 35 -6.58 -37.56 10.55
C ASP A 35 -5.39 -38.51 10.71
N THR A 36 -5.67 -39.80 10.88
CA THR A 36 -4.63 -40.84 10.89
C THR A 36 -3.90 -40.86 9.56
N ILE A 37 -4.64 -40.97 8.46
CA ILE A 37 -4.05 -41.02 7.12
C ILE A 37 -3.33 -39.70 6.77
N ALA A 38 -3.92 -38.56 7.11
CA ALA A 38 -3.32 -37.25 6.86
C ALA A 38 -1.96 -37.09 7.57
N THR A 39 -1.80 -37.68 8.75
CA THR A 39 -0.53 -37.70 9.49
C THR A 39 0.53 -38.52 8.75
N ASP A 40 0.16 -39.67 8.20
CA ASP A 40 1.06 -40.52 7.40
C ASP A 40 1.45 -39.83 6.09
N LEU A 41 0.49 -39.21 5.40
CA LEU A 41 0.73 -38.43 4.16
C LEU A 41 1.66 -37.24 4.40
N ALA A 42 1.60 -36.61 5.58
CA ALA A 42 2.48 -35.48 5.89
C ALA A 42 3.97 -35.88 5.86
N ARG A 43 4.29 -37.14 6.16
CA ARG A 43 5.67 -37.62 6.34
C ARG A 43 6.20 -38.45 5.16
N ASN A 44 5.33 -38.94 4.28
CA ASN A 44 5.70 -39.91 3.26
C ASN A 44 5.23 -39.48 1.87
N GLU A 45 6.17 -39.07 1.03
CA GLU A 45 5.93 -38.64 -0.35
C GLU A 45 5.46 -39.81 -1.25
N ASP A 46 6.09 -40.98 -1.14
CA ASP A 46 5.69 -42.19 -1.88
C ASP A 46 4.25 -42.61 -1.57
N LEU A 47 3.82 -42.42 -0.32
CA LEU A 47 2.44 -42.67 0.08
C LEU A 47 1.47 -41.68 -0.57
N ARG A 48 1.84 -40.41 -0.75
CA ARG A 48 0.99 -39.43 -1.46
C ARG A 48 0.76 -39.88 -2.90
N THR A 49 1.84 -40.26 -3.59
CA THR A 49 1.77 -40.73 -4.97
C THR A 49 0.91 -41.98 -5.08
N ARG A 50 1.21 -43.02 -4.28
CA ARG A 50 0.45 -44.28 -4.26
C ARG A 50 -1.01 -44.09 -3.92
N MET A 51 -1.32 -43.32 -2.88
CA MET A 51 -2.72 -43.12 -2.46
C MET A 51 -3.56 -42.47 -3.57
N GLY A 52 -2.96 -41.61 -4.38
CA GLY A 52 -3.63 -40.96 -5.52
C GLY A 52 -3.71 -41.80 -6.80
N SER A 53 -2.88 -42.85 -6.95
CA SER A 53 -2.80 -43.68 -8.17
C SER A 53 -3.29 -45.12 -8.01
N ASP A 54 -3.22 -45.68 -6.81
CA ASP A 54 -3.48 -47.10 -6.55
C ASP A 54 -4.97 -47.43 -6.59
N ASP A 55 -5.28 -48.67 -6.95
CA ASP A 55 -6.64 -49.19 -6.94
C ASP A 55 -7.05 -49.73 -5.54
N PRO A 56 -8.29 -49.45 -5.09
CA PRO A 56 -9.33 -48.67 -5.76
C PRO A 56 -9.03 -47.15 -5.71
N SER A 57 -9.43 -46.41 -6.75
CA SER A 57 -9.29 -44.94 -6.77
C SER A 57 -10.06 -44.25 -5.64
N ILE A 58 -9.39 -43.35 -4.91
CA ILE A 58 -10.00 -42.57 -3.81
C ILE A 58 -10.78 -41.35 -4.29
N TRP A 59 -10.53 -40.88 -5.52
CA TRP A 59 -11.03 -39.61 -6.03
C TRP A 59 -12.55 -39.53 -6.08
N PRO A 60 -13.30 -40.53 -6.58
CA PRO A 60 -14.76 -40.48 -6.56
C PRO A 60 -15.35 -40.29 -5.17
N SER A 61 -14.80 -41.00 -4.17
CA SER A 61 -15.21 -40.88 -2.77
C SER A 61 -14.88 -39.52 -2.19
N LEU A 62 -13.69 -38.98 -2.48
CA LEU A 62 -13.26 -37.66 -2.01
C LEU A 62 -14.13 -36.54 -2.61
N HIS A 63 -14.41 -36.59 -3.91
CA HIS A 63 -15.29 -35.63 -4.59
C HIS A 63 -16.71 -35.65 -4.02
N GLN A 64 -17.25 -36.86 -3.75
CA GLN A 64 -18.57 -36.99 -3.13
C GLN A 64 -18.61 -36.40 -1.71
N LEU A 65 -17.54 -36.58 -0.92
CA LEU A 65 -17.45 -35.97 0.41
C LEU A 65 -17.42 -34.43 0.34
N TRP A 66 -16.60 -33.86 -0.54
CA TRP A 66 -16.54 -32.41 -0.70
C TRP A 66 -17.87 -31.84 -1.19
N ASN A 67 -18.50 -32.49 -2.17
CA ASN A 67 -19.82 -32.10 -2.67
C ASN A 67 -20.90 -32.22 -1.60
N PHE A 68 -20.88 -33.25 -0.76
CA PHE A 68 -21.80 -33.40 0.36
C PHE A 68 -21.67 -32.23 1.34
N LEU A 69 -20.44 -31.89 1.75
CA LEU A 69 -20.18 -30.82 2.71
C LEU A 69 -20.49 -29.43 2.15
N ALA A 70 -20.21 -29.19 0.87
CA ALA A 70 -20.50 -27.92 0.21
C ALA A 70 -22.01 -27.64 0.06
N ASN A 71 -22.83 -28.69 -0.03
CA ASN A 71 -24.28 -28.60 -0.19
C ASN A 71 -25.05 -28.86 1.11
N TYR A 72 -24.34 -29.04 2.23
CA TYR A 72 -24.98 -29.25 3.52
C TYR A 72 -25.75 -27.98 3.95
N PRO A 73 -26.98 -28.09 4.49
CA PRO A 73 -27.83 -26.92 4.77
C PRO A 73 -27.14 -25.88 5.65
N SER A 74 -27.17 -24.61 5.22
CA SER A 74 -26.50 -23.51 5.92
C SER A 74 -27.05 -23.23 7.33
N ALA A 75 -28.31 -23.61 7.60
CA ALA A 75 -28.92 -23.51 8.93
C ALA A 75 -28.24 -24.43 9.96
N ASP A 76 -27.60 -25.51 9.50
CA ASP A 76 -26.86 -26.46 10.33
C ASP A 76 -25.33 -26.21 10.29
N ALA A 77 -24.87 -25.08 9.74
CA ALA A 77 -23.44 -24.71 9.76
C ALA A 77 -22.89 -24.54 11.20
N ASP A 78 -23.80 -24.44 12.18
CA ASP A 78 -23.52 -24.45 13.62
C ASP A 78 -23.17 -25.82 14.19
N ASP A 79 -23.28 -26.91 13.42
CA ASP A 79 -23.09 -28.28 13.89
C ASP A 79 -21.58 -28.63 14.04
N PRO A 80 -21.03 -28.66 15.28
CA PRO A 80 -19.58 -28.76 15.51
C PRO A 80 -18.88 -29.97 14.86
N PRO A 81 -19.48 -31.18 14.82
CA PRO A 81 -18.94 -32.33 14.11
C PRO A 81 -18.60 -32.05 12.63
N PHE A 82 -19.43 -31.30 11.91
CA PHE A 82 -19.16 -31.01 10.50
C PHE A 82 -18.01 -30.03 10.30
N GLY A 83 -17.86 -29.04 11.19
CA GLY A 83 -16.68 -28.17 11.22
C GLY A 83 -15.38 -28.97 11.41
N ILE A 84 -15.40 -29.93 12.35
CA ILE A 84 -14.26 -30.84 12.59
C ILE A 84 -13.99 -31.72 11.36
N LEU A 85 -15.05 -32.24 10.72
CA LEU A 85 -14.91 -33.06 9.51
C LEU A 85 -14.29 -32.25 8.36
N ILE A 86 -14.73 -31.01 8.13
CA ILE A 86 -14.14 -30.13 7.12
C ILE A 86 -12.66 -29.92 7.38
N VAL A 87 -12.26 -29.65 8.63
CA VAL A 87 -10.84 -29.52 8.99
C VAL A 87 -10.06 -30.81 8.66
N SER A 88 -10.65 -31.97 8.96
CA SER A 88 -10.00 -33.27 8.77
C SER A 88 -9.82 -33.60 7.28
N ILE A 89 -10.86 -33.40 6.46
CA ILE A 89 -10.80 -33.62 5.00
C ILE A 89 -9.88 -32.59 4.35
N ALA A 90 -9.96 -31.31 4.73
CA ALA A 90 -9.08 -30.28 4.21
C ALA A 90 -7.60 -30.60 4.52
N ARG A 91 -7.29 -31.05 5.74
CA ARG A 91 -5.94 -31.49 6.13
C ARG A 91 -5.48 -32.69 5.31
N PHE A 92 -6.35 -33.67 5.14
CA PHE A 92 -6.10 -34.83 4.30
C PHE A 92 -5.78 -34.41 2.85
N THR A 93 -6.65 -33.62 2.22
CA THR A 93 -6.44 -33.12 0.84
C THR A 93 -5.17 -32.30 0.72
N ARG A 94 -4.92 -31.36 1.64
CA ARG A 94 -3.71 -30.52 1.68
C ARG A 94 -2.42 -31.35 1.71
N ASN A 95 -2.41 -32.43 2.48
CA ASN A 95 -1.23 -33.28 2.61
C ASN A 95 -1.10 -34.26 1.44
N LEU A 96 -2.23 -34.74 0.88
CA LEU A 96 -2.26 -35.61 -0.29
C LEU A 96 -1.70 -34.94 -1.55
N THR A 97 -1.97 -33.65 -1.74
CA THR A 97 -1.56 -32.91 -2.94
C THR A 97 -0.17 -32.29 -2.84
N ALA A 98 0.42 -32.24 -1.64
CA ALA A 98 1.70 -31.58 -1.41
C ALA A 98 2.83 -32.20 -2.26
N GLY A 99 3.28 -31.46 -3.26
CA GLY A 99 4.40 -31.85 -4.15
C GLY A 99 4.06 -32.90 -5.21
N VAL A 100 2.79 -33.31 -5.35
CA VAL A 100 2.39 -34.39 -6.28
C VAL A 100 1.43 -33.85 -7.35
N ALA A 101 1.97 -33.57 -8.55
CA ALA A 101 1.25 -32.91 -9.64
C ALA A 101 -0.03 -33.64 -10.09
N MET A 102 0.00 -34.98 -10.14
CA MET A 102 -1.19 -35.77 -10.49
C MET A 102 -2.31 -35.60 -9.47
N ASN A 103 -1.96 -35.63 -8.17
CA ASN A 103 -2.93 -35.45 -7.10
C ASN A 103 -3.49 -34.03 -7.09
N GLN A 104 -2.65 -33.03 -7.36
CA GLN A 104 -3.08 -31.65 -7.51
C GLN A 104 -4.14 -31.51 -8.62
N GLN A 105 -3.89 -32.10 -9.80
CA GLN A 105 -4.83 -32.05 -10.91
C GLN A 105 -6.17 -32.72 -10.57
N ASN A 106 -6.15 -33.90 -9.95
CA ASN A 106 -7.37 -34.58 -9.53
C ASN A 106 -8.12 -33.79 -8.44
N ALA A 107 -7.42 -33.32 -7.42
CA ALA A 107 -8.04 -32.55 -6.33
C ALA A 107 -8.59 -31.19 -6.77
N TYR A 108 -8.07 -30.60 -7.85
CA TYR A 108 -8.58 -29.32 -8.35
C TYR A 108 -10.03 -29.39 -8.82
N ALA A 109 -10.54 -30.59 -9.16
CA ALA A 109 -11.97 -30.78 -9.43
C ALA A 109 -12.87 -30.41 -8.24
N ASP A 110 -12.33 -30.40 -7.02
CA ASP A 110 -13.05 -30.01 -5.80
C ASP A 110 -13.06 -28.50 -5.54
N GLU A 111 -12.33 -27.69 -6.32
CA GLU A 111 -12.26 -26.23 -6.13
C GLU A 111 -13.63 -25.57 -5.96
N PRO A 112 -14.67 -25.85 -6.79
CA PRO A 112 -15.96 -25.20 -6.63
C PRO A 112 -16.62 -25.50 -5.28
N SER A 113 -16.43 -26.72 -4.77
CA SER A 113 -16.93 -27.17 -3.47
C SER A 113 -16.15 -26.51 -2.33
N LEU A 114 -14.82 -26.43 -2.43
CA LEU A 114 -13.97 -25.71 -1.48
C LEU A 114 -14.35 -24.22 -1.41
N ARG A 115 -14.54 -23.58 -2.57
CA ARG A 115 -14.96 -22.17 -2.65
C ARG A 115 -16.34 -21.94 -2.04
N ARG A 116 -17.28 -22.86 -2.27
CA ARG A 116 -18.61 -22.79 -1.64
C ARG A 116 -18.51 -22.90 -0.11
N ILE A 117 -17.69 -23.83 0.40
CA ILE A 117 -17.45 -23.99 1.84
C ILE A 117 -16.82 -22.71 2.42
N LEU A 118 -15.82 -22.13 1.75
CA LEU A 118 -15.21 -20.87 2.18
C LEU A 118 -16.23 -19.73 2.22
N HIS A 119 -17.12 -19.63 1.24
CA HIS A 119 -18.18 -18.63 1.25
C HIS A 119 -19.12 -18.81 2.46
N LEU A 120 -19.55 -20.05 2.75
CA LEU A 120 -20.43 -20.36 3.88
C LEU A 120 -19.76 -20.09 5.23
N TYR A 121 -18.56 -20.65 5.44
CA TYR A 121 -17.86 -20.55 6.73
C TYR A 121 -17.24 -19.17 6.99
N SER A 122 -16.87 -18.41 5.95
CA SER A 122 -16.46 -17.00 6.13
C SER A 122 -17.64 -16.11 6.54
N SER A 123 -18.84 -16.36 6.01
CA SER A 123 -20.07 -15.67 6.45
C SER A 123 -20.39 -16.00 7.91
N TRP A 124 -20.29 -17.27 8.25
CA TRP A 124 -20.64 -17.77 9.57
C TRP A 124 -19.65 -17.34 10.66
N SER A 125 -18.34 -17.52 10.43
CA SER A 125 -17.30 -17.11 11.38
C SER A 125 -17.24 -15.60 11.60
N ALA A 126 -17.62 -14.78 10.61
CA ALA A 126 -17.74 -13.34 10.76
C ALA A 126 -18.83 -12.94 11.78
N PHE A 127 -19.92 -13.73 11.92
CA PHE A 127 -20.98 -13.47 12.89
C PHE A 127 -20.61 -13.90 14.32
N ARG A 128 -19.63 -14.79 14.49
CA ARG A 128 -19.14 -15.29 15.78
C ARG A 128 -17.67 -14.93 16.00
N SER A 129 -17.31 -13.68 15.76
CA SER A 129 -15.93 -13.19 15.80
C SER A 129 -15.18 -13.41 17.13
N THR A 130 -15.92 -13.72 18.21
CA THR A 130 -15.38 -14.02 19.55
C THR A 130 -15.11 -15.51 19.80
N ASP A 131 -15.58 -16.42 18.94
CA ASP A 131 -15.35 -17.86 19.09
C ASP A 131 -14.13 -18.31 18.27
N SER A 132 -13.01 -18.55 18.97
CA SER A 132 -11.77 -19.04 18.34
C SER A 132 -11.94 -20.37 17.61
N ASN A 133 -12.98 -21.15 17.90
CA ASN A 133 -13.24 -22.43 17.24
C ASN A 133 -13.95 -22.28 15.88
N ALA A 134 -14.36 -21.07 15.50
CA ALA A 134 -15.10 -20.82 14.27
C ALA A 134 -14.22 -20.74 13.00
N PHE A 135 -12.92 -20.45 13.17
CA PHE A 135 -11.98 -20.19 12.06
C PHE A 135 -11.23 -21.41 11.47
N PRO A 136 -10.93 -22.49 12.22
CA PRO A 136 -10.18 -23.63 11.69
C PRO A 136 -10.68 -24.23 10.38
N PRO A 137 -12.01 -24.38 10.13
CA PRO A 137 -12.50 -24.89 8.84
C PRO A 137 -12.08 -23.99 7.68
N THR A 138 -12.34 -22.69 7.78
CA THR A 138 -11.93 -21.69 6.78
C THR A 138 -10.42 -21.73 6.54
N ARG A 139 -9.64 -21.69 7.62
CA ARG A 139 -8.18 -21.70 7.56
C ARG A 139 -7.63 -22.94 6.85
N MET A 140 -8.11 -24.13 7.22
CA MET A 140 -7.58 -25.38 6.66
C MET A 140 -7.99 -25.54 5.18
N VAL A 141 -9.18 -25.06 4.79
CA VAL A 141 -9.62 -25.08 3.39
C VAL A 141 -8.77 -24.12 2.54
N VAL A 142 -8.44 -22.92 3.02
CA VAL A 142 -7.50 -22.01 2.32
C VAL A 142 -6.13 -22.67 2.16
N GLN A 143 -5.61 -23.33 3.20
CA GLN A 143 -4.33 -24.05 3.11
C GLN A 143 -4.40 -25.23 2.13
N ALA A 144 -5.51 -25.95 2.09
CA ALA A 144 -5.73 -27.03 1.12
C ALA A 144 -5.73 -26.50 -0.32
N LEU A 145 -6.48 -25.43 -0.60
CA LEU A 145 -6.45 -24.75 -1.91
C LEU A 145 -5.03 -24.30 -2.28
N SER A 146 -4.29 -23.74 -1.32
CA SER A 146 -2.90 -23.35 -1.55
C SER A 146 -2.05 -24.52 -2.00
N ASN A 147 -2.08 -25.65 -1.30
CA ASN A 147 -1.28 -26.83 -1.66
C ASN A 147 -1.75 -27.52 -2.96
N ILE A 148 -3.05 -27.45 -3.28
CA ILE A 148 -3.59 -27.95 -4.55
C ILE A 148 -2.93 -27.24 -5.74
N VAL A 149 -2.69 -25.93 -5.65
CA VAL A 149 -2.14 -25.17 -6.79
C VAL A 149 -0.63 -24.92 -6.70
N THR A 150 -0.04 -24.98 -5.50
CA THR A 150 1.39 -24.66 -5.29
C THR A 150 2.30 -25.43 -6.25
N THR A 151 3.26 -24.75 -6.88
CA THR A 151 4.20 -25.26 -7.90
C THR A 151 3.59 -25.77 -9.21
N ASN A 152 2.28 -25.62 -9.42
CA ASN A 152 1.60 -26.02 -10.63
C ASN A 152 1.06 -24.78 -11.38
N GLU A 153 1.86 -24.24 -12.30
CA GLU A 153 1.57 -22.96 -12.98
C GLU A 153 0.23 -22.92 -13.72
N ASP A 154 -0.18 -24.04 -14.31
CA ASP A 154 -1.48 -24.16 -14.97
C ASP A 154 -2.64 -24.04 -13.96
N LEU A 155 -2.55 -24.75 -12.83
CA LEU A 155 -3.56 -24.67 -11.77
C LEU A 155 -3.59 -23.30 -11.09
N ILE A 156 -2.42 -22.70 -10.84
CA ILE A 156 -2.34 -21.34 -10.28
C ILE A 156 -3.05 -20.35 -11.20
N SER A 157 -2.81 -20.45 -12.51
CA SER A 157 -3.40 -19.54 -13.49
C SER A 157 -4.91 -19.75 -13.61
N ARG A 158 -5.39 -21.01 -13.62
CA ARG A 158 -6.82 -21.32 -13.60
C ARG A 158 -7.51 -20.81 -12.34
N LEU A 159 -6.92 -20.99 -11.17
CA LEU A 159 -7.47 -20.52 -9.90
C LEU A 159 -7.56 -19.00 -9.89
N TRP A 160 -6.45 -18.32 -10.22
CA TRP A 160 -6.34 -16.87 -10.18
C TRP A 160 -7.30 -16.19 -11.15
N ASN A 161 -7.37 -16.69 -12.38
CA ASN A 161 -8.31 -16.20 -13.39
C ASN A 161 -9.75 -16.39 -12.95
N THR A 162 -10.08 -17.55 -12.39
CA THR A 162 -11.43 -17.78 -11.85
C THR A 162 -11.74 -16.73 -10.77
N TYR A 163 -10.87 -16.55 -9.77
CA TYR A 163 -11.19 -15.75 -8.58
C TYR A 163 -11.29 -14.25 -8.87
N LEU A 164 -10.56 -13.77 -9.88
CA LEU A 164 -10.61 -12.38 -10.33
C LEU A 164 -11.68 -12.09 -11.38
N THR A 165 -12.36 -13.11 -11.91
CA THR A 165 -13.45 -12.96 -12.90
C THR A 165 -14.83 -13.29 -12.34
N LEU A 166 -14.91 -13.85 -11.13
CA LEU A 166 -16.18 -14.10 -10.47
C LEU A 166 -16.97 -12.80 -10.19
N PRO A 167 -18.31 -12.85 -10.17
CA PRO A 167 -19.12 -11.76 -9.63
C PRO A 167 -18.69 -11.42 -8.21
N GLU A 168 -18.69 -10.14 -7.85
CA GLU A 168 -18.12 -9.64 -6.58
C GLU A 168 -18.64 -10.38 -5.34
N GLU A 169 -19.94 -10.70 -5.31
CA GLU A 169 -20.60 -11.43 -4.23
C GLU A 169 -20.04 -12.85 -4.01
N GLN A 170 -19.43 -13.44 -5.04
CA GLN A 170 -18.83 -14.78 -5.01
C GLN A 170 -17.31 -14.75 -4.76
N VAL A 171 -16.70 -13.57 -4.69
CA VAL A 171 -15.26 -13.42 -4.50
C VAL A 171 -14.92 -13.70 -3.04
N VAL A 172 -14.48 -14.94 -2.77
CA VAL A 172 -14.11 -15.37 -1.43
C VAL A 172 -12.86 -14.65 -0.90
N LEU A 173 -11.95 -14.19 -1.76
CA LEU A 173 -10.71 -13.51 -1.35
C LEU A 173 -10.98 -12.26 -0.52
N ILE A 174 -11.90 -11.41 -0.96
CA ILE A 174 -12.27 -10.16 -0.26
C ILE A 174 -12.82 -10.50 1.13
N ARG A 175 -13.69 -11.51 1.20
CA ARG A 175 -14.28 -11.98 2.47
C ARG A 175 -13.22 -12.51 3.44
N LEU A 176 -12.27 -13.29 2.93
CA LEU A 176 -11.21 -13.89 3.73
C LEU A 176 -10.19 -12.85 4.20
N LEU A 177 -9.90 -11.82 3.39
CA LEU A 177 -9.09 -10.67 3.81
C LEU A 177 -9.71 -9.93 5.00
N GLY A 178 -11.05 -9.87 5.06
CA GLY A 178 -11.78 -9.30 6.19
C GLY A 178 -11.81 -10.17 7.45
N SER A 179 -11.18 -11.35 7.46
CA SER A 179 -11.21 -12.25 8.62
C SER A 179 -10.51 -11.62 9.84
N PRO A 180 -11.11 -11.72 11.05
CA PRO A 180 -10.44 -11.29 12.28
C PRO A 180 -9.35 -12.26 12.75
N ASP A 181 -9.26 -13.47 12.19
CA ASP A 181 -8.26 -14.48 12.55
C ASP A 181 -6.94 -14.27 11.77
N PRO A 182 -5.84 -13.86 12.43
CA PRO A 182 -4.56 -13.58 11.75
C PRO A 182 -4.00 -14.79 11.01
N LYS A 183 -4.26 -16.02 11.49
CA LYS A 183 -3.77 -17.24 10.85
C LYS A 183 -4.51 -17.58 9.56
N THR A 184 -5.80 -17.24 9.46
CA THR A 184 -6.57 -17.34 8.21
C THR A 184 -6.07 -16.32 7.21
N LEU A 185 -5.86 -15.07 7.65
CA LEU A 185 -5.30 -14.02 6.81
C LEU A 185 -3.90 -14.39 6.29
N LEU A 186 -3.02 -14.87 7.16
CA LEU A 186 -1.69 -15.35 6.77
C LEU A 186 -1.75 -16.46 5.73
N SER A 187 -2.62 -17.46 5.93
CA SER A 187 -2.79 -18.57 4.98
C SER A 187 -3.27 -18.08 3.60
N LEU A 188 -4.15 -17.07 3.59
CA LEU A 188 -4.63 -16.44 2.36
C LEU A 188 -3.53 -15.65 1.66
N LEU A 189 -2.76 -14.85 2.39
CA LEU A 189 -1.70 -14.04 1.82
C LEU A 189 -0.58 -14.89 1.22
N VAL A 190 -0.24 -16.01 1.86
CA VAL A 190 0.70 -17.00 1.28
C VAL A 190 0.18 -17.51 -0.08
N LEU A 191 -1.10 -17.88 -0.16
CA LEU A 191 -1.72 -18.29 -1.43
C LEU A 191 -1.65 -17.17 -2.47
N MET A 192 -2.04 -15.95 -2.11
CA MET A 192 -2.05 -14.81 -3.04
C MET A 192 -0.65 -14.45 -3.54
N VAL A 193 0.37 -14.43 -2.65
CA VAL A 193 1.76 -14.20 -3.03
C VAL A 193 2.23 -15.29 -3.99
N ASN A 194 1.96 -16.56 -3.70
CA ASN A 194 2.28 -17.67 -4.61
C ASN A 194 1.58 -17.50 -5.97
N CYS A 195 0.35 -17.02 -6.00
CA CYS A 195 -0.38 -16.76 -7.24
C CYS A 195 0.24 -15.64 -8.07
N ILE A 196 0.81 -14.59 -7.49
CA ILE A 196 1.38 -13.49 -8.29
C ILE A 196 2.89 -13.61 -8.51
N HIS A 197 3.52 -14.58 -7.85
CA HIS A 197 4.95 -14.82 -7.96
C HIS A 197 5.33 -15.16 -9.41
N ASN A 198 6.41 -14.54 -9.89
CA ASN A 198 6.96 -14.69 -11.25
C ASN A 198 5.96 -14.66 -12.43
N SER A 199 4.82 -13.98 -12.30
CA SER A 199 3.84 -13.85 -13.39
C SER A 199 3.35 -12.42 -13.55
N THR A 200 3.78 -11.78 -14.64
CA THR A 200 3.34 -10.44 -15.04
C THR A 200 1.85 -10.41 -15.35
N GLU A 201 1.30 -11.46 -15.97
CA GLU A 201 -0.13 -11.56 -16.29
C GLU A 201 -1.00 -11.56 -15.02
N ARG A 202 -0.63 -12.38 -14.02
CA ARG A 202 -1.40 -12.49 -12.77
C ARG A 202 -1.30 -11.22 -11.92
N ARG A 203 -0.13 -10.57 -11.90
CA ARG A 203 0.05 -9.22 -11.30
C ARG A 203 -0.80 -8.18 -12.00
N SER A 204 -0.81 -8.18 -13.33
CA SER A 204 -1.63 -7.28 -14.14
C SER A 204 -3.12 -7.46 -13.85
N LEU A 205 -3.59 -8.71 -13.73
CA LEU A 205 -5.00 -8.98 -13.40
C LEU A 205 -5.36 -8.46 -12.01
N LEU A 206 -4.47 -8.55 -11.03
CA LEU A 206 -4.67 -8.00 -9.69
C LEU A 206 -4.72 -6.46 -9.70
N ALA A 207 -3.83 -5.81 -10.46
CA ALA A 207 -3.75 -4.35 -10.48
C ALA A 207 -4.84 -3.68 -11.32
N LYS A 208 -5.29 -4.32 -12.42
CA LYS A 208 -6.16 -3.69 -13.43
C LYS A 208 -7.62 -4.12 -13.38
N SER A 209 -7.94 -5.28 -12.80
CA SER A 209 -9.33 -5.75 -12.74
C SER A 209 -10.12 -5.05 -11.62
N ARG A 210 -11.44 -4.92 -11.80
CA ARG A 210 -12.33 -4.35 -10.77
C ARG A 210 -12.28 -5.15 -9.46
N VAL A 211 -12.30 -6.48 -9.57
CA VAL A 211 -12.19 -7.37 -8.40
C VAL A 211 -10.81 -7.24 -7.75
N GLY A 212 -9.75 -7.15 -8.55
CA GLY A 212 -8.38 -6.93 -8.08
C GLY A 212 -8.23 -5.62 -7.30
N ALA A 213 -8.79 -4.52 -7.80
CA ALA A 213 -8.82 -3.25 -7.08
C ALA A 213 -9.51 -3.37 -5.70
N ARG A 214 -10.65 -4.07 -5.62
CA ARG A 214 -11.37 -4.30 -4.35
C ARG A 214 -10.55 -5.15 -3.37
N ILE A 215 -9.85 -6.17 -3.87
CA ILE A 215 -8.91 -6.99 -3.09
C ILE A 215 -7.79 -6.10 -2.52
N CYS A 216 -7.19 -5.25 -3.37
CA CYS A 216 -6.12 -4.34 -2.94
C CYS A 216 -6.60 -3.31 -1.92
N ILE A 217 -7.79 -2.70 -2.11
CA ILE A 217 -8.40 -1.79 -1.12
C ILE A 217 -8.55 -2.50 0.23
N THR A 218 -9.17 -3.69 0.21
CA THR A 218 -9.39 -4.46 1.44
C THR A 218 -8.07 -4.82 2.11
N LEU A 219 -7.06 -5.22 1.35
CA LEU A 219 -5.74 -5.53 1.89
C LEU A 219 -5.03 -4.29 2.46
N LEU A 220 -5.11 -3.14 1.81
CA LEU A 220 -4.56 -1.88 2.32
C LEU A 220 -5.21 -1.49 3.65
N ASP A 221 -6.53 -1.61 3.76
CA ASP A 221 -7.25 -1.38 5.02
C ASP A 221 -6.78 -2.35 6.11
N ARG A 222 -6.56 -3.62 5.76
CA ARG A 222 -5.98 -4.60 6.69
C ARG A 222 -4.56 -4.23 7.12
N MET A 223 -3.72 -3.73 6.23
CA MET A 223 -2.35 -3.32 6.58
C MET A 223 -2.34 -2.18 7.59
N VAL A 224 -3.29 -1.23 7.50
CA VAL A 224 -3.47 -0.16 8.52
C VAL A 224 -3.89 -0.72 9.88
N LEU A 225 -4.50 -1.90 9.95
CA LEU A 225 -4.82 -2.55 11.23
C LEU A 225 -3.66 -3.38 11.79
N LEU A 226 -2.72 -3.79 10.94
CA LEU A 226 -1.64 -4.71 11.31
C LEU A 226 -0.30 -4.02 11.57
N TYR A 227 -0.13 -2.74 11.20
CA TYR A 227 1.19 -2.08 11.25
C TYR A 227 1.81 -1.99 12.65
N ASP A 228 1.00 -1.91 13.70
CA ASP A 228 1.43 -1.85 15.12
C ASP A 228 1.34 -3.22 15.81
N ALA A 229 1.23 -4.32 15.05
CA ALA A 229 1.20 -5.66 15.62
C ALA A 229 2.54 -6.01 16.28
N GLU A 230 2.49 -6.79 17.37
CA GLU A 230 3.69 -7.29 18.04
C GLU A 230 4.53 -8.15 17.09
N ASP A 231 5.84 -7.86 16.98
CA ASP A 231 6.76 -8.45 15.97
C ASP A 231 6.73 -9.98 15.87
N SER A 232 6.49 -10.68 16.99
CA SER A 232 6.46 -12.15 17.03
C SER A 232 5.10 -12.77 16.67
N SER A 233 4.07 -11.94 16.51
CA SER A 233 2.69 -12.37 16.29
C SER A 233 2.42 -12.83 14.86
N ASP A 234 1.36 -13.62 14.67
CA ASP A 234 0.90 -13.98 13.32
C ASP A 234 0.34 -12.77 12.56
N SER A 235 -0.06 -11.71 13.27
CA SER A 235 -0.49 -10.43 12.69
C SER A 235 0.68 -9.68 12.05
N ALA A 236 1.83 -9.63 12.71
CA ALA A 236 3.05 -9.05 12.14
C ALA A 236 3.49 -9.82 10.88
N LYS A 237 3.48 -11.16 10.93
CA LYS A 237 3.75 -11.98 9.73
C LYS A 237 2.75 -11.71 8.62
N ALA A 238 1.46 -11.54 8.93
CA ALA A 238 0.46 -11.20 7.92
C ALA A 238 0.72 -9.82 7.30
N PHE A 239 1.19 -8.84 8.08
CA PHE A 239 1.65 -7.55 7.56
C PHE A 239 2.81 -7.74 6.57
N ASP A 240 3.83 -8.53 6.94
CA ASP A 240 5.00 -8.79 6.09
C ASP A 240 4.59 -9.41 4.75
N TYR A 241 3.73 -10.43 4.76
CA TYR A 241 3.23 -11.04 3.52
C TYR A 241 2.37 -10.07 2.68
N GLY A 242 1.58 -9.21 3.33
CA GLY A 242 0.85 -8.14 2.65
C GLY A 242 1.80 -7.14 1.98
N TYR A 243 2.86 -6.73 2.68
CA TYR A 243 3.91 -5.87 2.13
C TYR A 243 4.64 -6.55 0.96
N HIS A 244 5.03 -7.82 1.09
CA HIS A 244 5.65 -8.61 0.02
C HIS A 244 4.76 -8.71 -1.23
N LEU A 245 3.44 -8.83 -1.05
CA LEU A 245 2.49 -8.82 -2.16
C LEU A 245 2.58 -7.50 -2.94
N PHE A 246 2.56 -6.35 -2.25
CA PHE A 246 2.68 -5.03 -2.90
C PHE A 246 4.08 -4.82 -3.49
N ALA A 247 5.14 -5.25 -2.83
CA ALA A 247 6.50 -5.20 -3.37
C ALA A 247 6.60 -5.90 -4.74
N HIS A 248 5.97 -7.06 -4.91
CA HIS A 248 5.90 -7.74 -6.21
C HIS A 248 5.15 -6.94 -7.29
N LEU A 249 4.13 -6.17 -6.91
CA LEU A 249 3.43 -5.25 -7.83
C LEU A 249 4.31 -4.04 -8.18
N PHE A 250 5.09 -3.55 -7.22
CA PHE A 250 6.02 -2.43 -7.42
C PHE A 250 7.16 -2.82 -8.35
N ASP A 251 7.81 -3.97 -8.09
CA ASP A 251 8.82 -4.57 -8.95
C ASP A 251 8.31 -4.74 -10.39
N GLY A 252 7.04 -5.14 -10.52
CA GLY A 252 6.38 -5.37 -11.80
C GLY A 252 5.92 -4.12 -12.54
N GLY A 253 6.11 -2.92 -11.97
CA GLY A 253 5.71 -1.66 -12.62
C GLY A 253 4.20 -1.37 -12.58
N PHE A 254 3.44 -2.04 -11.71
CA PHE A 254 1.98 -1.92 -11.64
C PHE A 254 1.48 -0.78 -10.71
N VAL A 255 2.39 0.02 -10.15
CA VAL A 255 2.03 1.14 -9.26
C VAL A 255 1.05 2.11 -9.92
N PRO A 256 1.25 2.57 -11.17
CA PRO A 256 0.33 3.53 -11.81
C PRO A 256 -1.07 2.97 -11.99
N ASP A 257 -1.19 1.73 -12.46
CA ASP A 257 -2.46 1.04 -12.64
C ASP A 257 -3.21 0.91 -11.31
N LEU A 258 -2.51 0.45 -10.29
CA LEU A 258 -3.06 0.27 -8.96
C LEU A 258 -3.50 1.62 -8.38
N TYR A 259 -2.64 2.63 -8.36
CA TYR A 259 -2.96 3.95 -7.80
C TYR A 259 -4.21 4.58 -8.42
N ASN A 260 -4.36 4.45 -9.75
CA ASN A 260 -5.53 4.94 -10.47
C ASN A 260 -6.79 4.13 -10.11
N SER A 261 -6.67 2.80 -9.98
CA SER A 261 -7.81 1.94 -9.60
C SER A 261 -8.34 2.20 -8.19
N LEU A 262 -7.53 2.79 -7.31
CA LEU A 262 -7.87 3.12 -5.92
C LEU A 262 -8.52 4.51 -5.77
N SER A 263 -8.63 5.30 -6.84
CA SER A 263 -9.21 6.64 -6.76
C SER A 263 -10.72 6.60 -6.49
N VAL A 264 -11.22 7.57 -5.74
CA VAL A 264 -12.66 7.76 -5.45
C VAL A 264 -13.12 9.06 -6.09
N GLU A 265 -14.24 9.03 -6.80
CA GLU A 265 -14.81 10.20 -7.46
C GLU A 265 -15.14 11.29 -6.44
N GLY A 266 -14.69 12.52 -6.69
CA GLY A 266 -14.89 13.67 -5.79
C GLY A 266 -13.85 13.79 -4.67
N GLU A 267 -12.99 12.79 -4.46
CA GLU A 267 -11.89 12.87 -3.50
C GLU A 267 -10.56 13.24 -4.17
N VAL A 268 -9.81 14.14 -3.55
CA VAL A 268 -8.46 14.55 -4.03
C VAL A 268 -7.45 13.43 -3.83
N ILE A 269 -7.58 12.74 -2.69
CA ILE A 269 -6.77 11.60 -2.29
C ILE A 269 -7.63 10.68 -1.42
N ALA A 270 -7.80 9.43 -1.87
CA ALA A 270 -8.53 8.43 -1.11
C ALA A 270 -7.62 7.77 -0.05
N PRO A 271 -8.15 7.31 1.10
CA PRO A 271 -7.33 6.67 2.13
C PRO A 271 -6.47 5.49 1.63
N PRO A 272 -6.97 4.57 0.77
CA PRO A 272 -6.14 3.50 0.21
C PRO A 272 -4.98 4.03 -0.66
N GLN A 273 -5.14 5.16 -1.36
CA GLN A 273 -4.06 5.78 -2.12
C GLN A 273 -2.95 6.30 -1.20
N THR A 274 -3.31 6.93 -0.07
CA THR A 274 -2.32 7.36 0.93
C THR A 274 -1.59 6.16 1.54
N THR A 275 -2.30 5.08 1.89
CA THR A 275 -1.67 3.85 2.39
C THR A 275 -0.73 3.25 1.35
N LEU A 276 -1.13 3.21 0.07
CA LEU A 276 -0.26 2.73 -1.00
C LEU A 276 1.03 3.56 -1.12
N LEU A 277 0.93 4.89 -1.03
CA LEU A 277 2.09 5.78 -1.04
C LEU A 277 3.02 5.55 0.16
N LYS A 278 2.48 5.24 1.35
CA LYS A 278 3.28 4.86 2.52
C LYS A 278 4.07 3.57 2.28
N LEU A 279 3.42 2.56 1.69
CA LEU A 279 4.10 1.30 1.35
C LEU A 279 5.15 1.50 0.25
N LEU A 280 4.85 2.34 -0.74
CA LEU A 280 5.79 2.68 -1.81
C LEU A 280 7.02 3.42 -1.27
N ASP A 281 6.83 4.41 -0.40
CA ASP A 281 7.95 5.11 0.25
C ASP A 281 8.81 4.12 1.04
N SER A 282 8.19 3.30 1.89
CA SER A 282 8.89 2.24 2.64
C SER A 282 9.69 1.30 1.72
N TYR A 283 9.11 0.90 0.60
CA TYR A 283 9.76 0.04 -0.40
C TYR A 283 10.96 0.72 -1.06
N LEU A 284 10.83 2.00 -1.43
CA LEU A 284 11.92 2.78 -2.01
C LEU A 284 13.04 3.04 -0.99
N GLN A 285 12.72 3.25 0.29
CA GLN A 285 13.72 3.47 1.34
C GLN A 285 14.47 2.20 1.72
N SER A 286 13.79 1.04 1.75
CA SER A 286 14.39 -0.24 2.13
C SER A 286 15.26 -0.87 1.04
N SER A 287 14.99 -0.55 -0.24
CA SER A 287 15.67 -1.18 -1.37
C SER A 287 16.90 -0.37 -1.82
N GLN A 288 18.08 -1.00 -1.85
CA GLN A 288 19.29 -0.40 -2.44
C GLN A 288 19.25 -0.43 -3.98
N THR A 289 18.57 -1.42 -4.56
CA THR A 289 18.41 -1.62 -6.01
C THR A 289 16.93 -1.83 -6.32
N CYS A 290 16.18 -0.74 -6.49
CA CYS A 290 14.76 -0.78 -6.86
C CYS A 290 14.60 -0.73 -8.39
N SER A 291 13.66 -1.49 -8.93
CA SER A 291 13.22 -1.35 -10.33
C SER A 291 12.50 -0.02 -10.52
N MET A 292 13.20 1.00 -11.03
CA MET A 292 12.62 2.32 -11.27
C MET A 292 11.95 2.35 -12.65
N HIS A 293 10.62 2.38 -12.65
CA HIS A 293 9.82 2.44 -13.88
C HIS A 293 9.51 3.88 -14.28
N CYS A 294 9.62 4.21 -15.56
CA CYS A 294 9.36 5.57 -16.07
C CYS A 294 7.90 6.01 -15.79
N ASP A 295 6.94 5.09 -15.98
CA ASP A 295 5.51 5.36 -15.75
C ASP A 295 5.22 5.70 -14.28
N MET A 296 5.98 5.12 -13.34
CA MET A 296 5.90 5.49 -11.92
C MET A 296 6.36 6.94 -11.69
N CYS A 297 7.40 7.38 -12.40
CA CYS A 297 7.89 8.77 -12.30
C CYS A 297 6.82 9.76 -12.83
N HIS A 298 6.22 9.46 -13.98
CA HIS A 298 5.12 10.27 -14.52
C HIS A 298 3.90 10.30 -13.61
N MET A 299 3.53 9.15 -13.03
CA MET A 299 2.45 9.07 -12.03
C MET A 299 2.77 9.96 -10.82
N LEU A 300 3.96 9.85 -10.23
CA LEU A 300 4.37 10.64 -9.07
C LEU A 300 4.39 12.15 -9.37
N SER A 301 4.87 12.57 -10.55
CA SER A 301 4.76 13.96 -11.01
C SER A 301 3.31 14.43 -11.08
N GLY A 302 2.42 13.61 -11.67
CA GLY A 302 1.00 13.93 -11.77
C GLY A 302 0.32 14.03 -10.40
N ILE A 303 0.67 13.15 -9.45
CA ILE A 303 0.22 13.22 -8.05
C ILE A 303 0.71 14.52 -7.40
N PHE A 304 2.00 14.83 -7.52
CA PHE A 304 2.59 16.05 -6.96
C PHE A 304 1.84 17.30 -7.44
N PHE A 305 1.62 17.45 -8.75
CA PHE A 305 0.92 18.63 -9.27
C PHE A 305 -0.53 18.72 -8.81
N ARG A 306 -1.27 17.60 -8.78
CA ARG A 306 -2.66 17.57 -8.33
C ARG A 306 -2.78 17.99 -6.86
N LEU A 307 -1.96 17.40 -6.00
CA LEU A 307 -1.96 17.67 -4.56
C LEU A 307 -1.42 19.07 -4.25
N SER A 308 -0.40 19.53 -4.99
CA SER A 308 0.14 20.90 -4.89
C SER A 308 -0.93 21.92 -5.29
N SER A 309 -1.57 21.77 -6.45
CA SER A 309 -2.61 22.70 -6.93
C SER A 309 -3.80 22.78 -5.96
N TYR A 310 -4.25 21.63 -5.44
CA TYR A 310 -5.28 21.61 -4.41
C TYR A 310 -4.84 22.37 -3.15
N SER A 311 -3.64 22.07 -2.65
CA SER A 311 -3.10 22.69 -1.44
C SER A 311 -2.93 24.21 -1.60
N GLN A 312 -2.40 24.68 -2.73
CA GLN A 312 -2.29 26.11 -3.04
C GLN A 312 -3.66 26.78 -3.03
N SER A 313 -4.67 26.16 -3.65
CA SER A 313 -6.03 26.69 -3.72
C SER A 313 -6.69 26.76 -2.34
N ALA A 314 -6.58 25.69 -1.55
CA ALA A 314 -7.09 25.63 -0.18
C ALA A 314 -6.43 26.68 0.73
N ILE A 315 -5.10 26.81 0.65
CA ILE A 315 -4.34 27.80 1.42
C ILE A 315 -4.73 29.23 1.02
N ARG A 316 -4.85 29.53 -0.28
CA ARG A 316 -5.28 30.86 -0.75
C ARG A 316 -6.68 31.23 -0.25
N ARG A 317 -7.63 30.28 -0.28
CA ARG A 317 -8.97 30.49 0.32
C ARG A 317 -8.89 30.80 1.81
N ALA A 318 -8.02 30.10 2.54
CA ALA A 318 -7.87 30.30 3.98
C ALA A 318 -7.16 31.62 4.37
N ILE A 319 -6.21 32.11 3.57
CA ILE A 319 -5.50 33.39 3.81
C ILE A 319 -6.39 34.61 3.48
N GLY A 320 -7.35 34.45 2.57
CA GLY A 320 -8.21 35.51 2.04
C GLY A 320 -7.47 36.43 1.05
N PRO A 321 -8.20 37.27 0.28
CA PRO A 321 -7.56 38.26 -0.60
C PRO A 321 -6.74 39.24 0.23
N GLY A 322 -5.43 39.24 0.04
CA GLY A 322 -4.56 40.29 0.58
C GLY A 322 -4.87 41.62 -0.10
N ASN A 323 -5.25 42.63 0.69
CA ASN A 323 -5.32 44.06 0.33
C ASN A 323 -6.27 44.47 -0.81
N SER A 324 -7.58 44.28 -0.61
CA SER A 324 -8.57 45.21 -1.18
C SER A 324 -9.34 45.83 -0.02
N GLU A 325 -9.34 47.17 0.07
CA GLU A 325 -10.12 47.92 1.05
C GLU A 325 -11.56 47.38 1.11
N PRO A 326 -12.19 47.35 2.30
CA PRO A 326 -13.56 46.88 2.45
C PRO A 326 -14.50 47.87 1.74
N LEU A 327 -14.85 47.56 0.49
CA LEU A 327 -15.96 48.18 -0.20
C LEU A 327 -17.24 47.48 0.26
N ASP A 328 -18.00 48.20 1.08
CA ASP A 328 -19.39 47.96 1.45
C ASP A 328 -19.77 46.54 1.92
N GLY A 329 -19.85 46.40 3.25
CA GLY A 329 -21.06 45.92 3.95
C GLY A 329 -21.67 44.57 3.58
N THR A 330 -20.97 43.71 2.85
CA THR A 330 -21.48 42.39 2.45
C THR A 330 -20.75 41.30 3.21
N ASN A 331 -21.52 40.60 4.05
CA ASN A 331 -21.15 39.46 4.90
C ASN A 331 -19.88 38.72 4.44
N GLU A 332 -18.80 38.90 5.20
CA GLU A 332 -17.59 38.08 5.09
C GLU A 332 -17.98 36.60 5.19
N LEU A 333 -17.86 35.86 4.08
CA LEU A 333 -17.95 34.40 4.07
C LEU A 333 -16.89 33.86 5.04
N PRO A 334 -17.22 32.88 5.90
CA PRO A 334 -16.26 32.35 6.87
C PRO A 334 -14.99 31.86 6.18
N GLN A 335 -13.83 32.04 6.83
CA GLN A 335 -12.60 31.31 6.50
C GLN A 335 -12.92 29.82 6.38
N GLU A 336 -13.03 29.32 5.15
CA GLU A 336 -13.45 27.96 4.90
C GLU A 336 -12.28 27.03 5.22
N LEU A 337 -12.35 26.36 6.37
CA LEU A 337 -11.34 25.40 6.79
C LEU A 337 -11.46 24.15 5.92
N ASP A 338 -10.53 23.98 4.99
CA ASP A 338 -10.46 22.81 4.14
C ASP A 338 -10.02 21.58 4.95
N LEU A 339 -10.99 20.75 5.36
CA LEU A 339 -10.75 19.57 6.19
C LEU A 339 -9.89 18.50 5.50
N LEU A 340 -9.75 18.55 4.18
CA LEU A 340 -8.94 17.61 3.40
C LEU A 340 -7.49 18.08 3.28
N LEU A 341 -7.20 19.38 3.49
CA LEU A 341 -5.86 19.94 3.33
C LEU A 341 -4.78 19.18 4.13
N PRO A 342 -4.97 18.83 5.42
CA PRO A 342 -3.95 18.07 6.15
C PRO A 342 -3.64 16.70 5.50
N LYS A 343 -4.66 15.99 5.00
CA LYS A 343 -4.50 14.68 4.33
C LYS A 343 -3.83 14.82 2.96
N THR A 344 -4.19 15.86 2.21
CA THR A 344 -3.54 16.21 0.94
C THR A 344 -2.06 16.51 1.16
N CYS A 345 -1.72 17.28 2.21
CA CYS A 345 -0.34 17.59 2.57
C CYS A 345 0.46 16.36 3.00
N GLU A 346 -0.13 15.44 3.78
CA GLU A 346 0.50 14.16 4.12
C GLU A 346 0.83 13.35 2.86
N ALA A 347 -0.12 13.20 1.94
CA ALA A 347 0.11 12.50 0.68
C ALA A 347 1.14 13.20 -0.22
N LEU A 348 1.18 14.53 -0.18
CA LEU A 348 2.16 15.33 -0.90
C LEU A 348 3.57 15.08 -0.37
N VAL A 349 3.74 15.00 0.97
CA VAL A 349 5.02 14.63 1.59
C VAL A 349 5.48 13.26 1.10
N LEU A 350 4.61 12.24 1.12
CA LEU A 350 4.94 10.89 0.67
C LEU A 350 5.35 10.87 -0.81
N ALA A 351 4.59 11.54 -1.68
CA ALA A 351 4.91 11.65 -3.10
C ALA A 351 6.27 12.34 -3.31
N THR A 352 6.53 13.44 -2.61
CA THR A 352 7.81 14.16 -2.67
C THR A 352 8.98 13.31 -2.18
N GLN A 353 8.80 12.54 -1.09
CA GLN A 353 9.83 11.63 -0.58
C GLN A 353 10.15 10.51 -1.58
N CYS A 354 9.13 9.92 -2.22
CA CYS A 354 9.31 8.95 -3.30
C CYS A 354 10.11 9.55 -4.47
N ILE A 355 9.72 10.74 -4.94
CA ILE A 355 10.39 11.44 -6.04
C ILE A 355 11.86 11.72 -5.70
N VAL A 356 12.12 12.23 -4.49
CA VAL A 356 13.47 12.51 -4.00
C VAL A 356 14.31 11.25 -3.95
N LYS A 357 13.76 10.14 -3.42
CA LYS A 357 14.49 8.87 -3.32
C LYS A 357 14.82 8.31 -4.71
N ILE A 358 13.87 8.31 -5.64
CA ILE A 358 14.09 7.91 -7.05
C ILE A 358 15.16 8.80 -7.70
N SER A 359 15.10 10.12 -7.47
CA SER A 359 16.07 11.07 -8.04
C SER A 359 17.49 10.80 -7.55
N LEU A 360 17.66 10.49 -6.26
CA LEU A 360 18.95 10.14 -5.68
C LEU A 360 19.47 8.79 -6.21
N LEU A 361 18.61 7.77 -6.27
CA LEU A 361 18.98 6.46 -6.86
C LEU A 361 19.35 6.59 -8.34
N SER A 362 18.61 7.39 -9.10
CA SER A 362 18.90 7.67 -10.51
C SER A 362 20.23 8.38 -10.69
N GLU A 363 20.60 9.29 -9.79
CA GLU A 363 21.91 9.93 -9.82
C GLU A 363 23.05 8.95 -9.55
N ASP A 364 22.90 8.09 -8.54
CA ASP A 364 23.90 7.07 -8.21
C ASP A 364 24.12 6.10 -9.39
N GLN A 365 23.03 5.68 -10.04
CA GLN A 365 23.09 4.84 -11.25
C GLN A 365 23.70 5.58 -12.44
N TRP A 366 23.28 6.82 -12.70
CA TRP A 366 23.83 7.65 -13.79
C TRP A 366 25.33 7.88 -13.66
N ASN A 367 25.83 8.05 -12.44
CA ASN A 367 27.27 8.25 -12.19
C ASN A 367 28.09 6.96 -12.33
N THR A 368 27.47 5.78 -12.29
CA THR A 368 28.16 4.48 -12.29
C THR A 368 28.00 3.73 -13.61
N ASP A 369 26.88 3.89 -14.31
CA ASP A 369 26.56 3.22 -15.57
C ASP A 369 26.33 4.24 -16.70
N PRO A 370 27.20 4.29 -17.73
CA PRO A 370 27.05 5.19 -18.88
C PRO A 370 25.77 4.97 -19.71
N SER A 371 25.08 3.85 -19.54
CA SER A 371 23.83 3.52 -20.23
C SER A 371 22.57 3.81 -19.42
N ALA A 372 22.71 4.20 -18.14
CA ALA A 372 21.57 4.55 -17.30
C ALA A 372 20.83 5.77 -17.86
N VAL A 373 19.52 5.83 -17.61
CA VAL A 373 18.68 6.97 -17.97
C VAL A 373 18.55 7.90 -16.78
N ASP A 374 18.77 9.20 -16.97
CA ASP A 374 18.56 10.19 -15.91
C ASP A 374 17.06 10.45 -15.71
N LEU A 375 16.44 9.75 -14.77
CA LEU A 375 15.02 9.91 -14.43
C LEU A 375 14.72 11.27 -13.79
N ARG A 376 15.72 12.01 -13.32
CA ARG A 376 15.51 13.36 -12.76
C ARG A 376 14.93 14.31 -13.81
N VAL A 377 15.25 14.09 -15.09
CA VAL A 377 14.71 14.86 -16.21
C VAL A 377 13.18 14.77 -16.25
N VAL A 378 12.60 13.60 -15.98
CA VAL A 378 11.14 13.42 -15.92
C VAL A 378 10.54 14.38 -14.89
N PHE A 379 11.13 14.50 -13.70
CA PHE A 379 10.62 15.39 -12.65
C PHE A 379 10.87 16.87 -12.94
N ARG A 380 12.00 17.23 -13.56
CA ARG A 380 12.33 18.62 -13.92
C ARG A 380 11.41 19.17 -15.01
N ASP A 381 11.16 18.36 -16.04
CA ASP A 381 10.48 18.78 -17.26
C ASP A 381 8.96 18.51 -17.23
N SER A 382 8.46 17.87 -16.17
CA SER A 382 7.03 17.67 -16.01
C SER A 382 6.27 19.00 -15.87
N THR A 383 5.07 19.03 -16.43
CA THR A 383 4.15 20.17 -16.37
C THR A 383 2.79 19.73 -15.86
N SER A 384 2.11 20.63 -15.14
CA SER A 384 0.71 20.45 -14.75
C SER A 384 -0.23 20.59 -15.96
N VAL A 385 -1.50 20.24 -15.77
CA VAL A 385 -2.55 20.42 -16.79
C VAL A 385 -2.70 21.89 -17.21
N ASP A 386 -2.44 22.81 -16.29
CA ASP A 386 -2.50 24.26 -16.53
C ASP A 386 -1.19 24.83 -17.10
N GLY A 387 -0.22 23.96 -17.44
CA GLY A 387 1.09 24.35 -17.99
C GLY A 387 2.08 24.86 -16.95
N GLN A 388 1.80 24.73 -15.65
CA GLN A 388 2.73 25.11 -14.59
C GLN A 388 3.86 24.07 -14.47
N GLY A 389 5.12 24.50 -14.52
CA GLY A 389 6.27 23.61 -14.33
C GLY A 389 6.50 23.23 -12.87
N THR A 390 7.35 22.21 -12.66
CA THR A 390 7.71 21.72 -11.32
C THR A 390 8.29 22.84 -10.45
N ALA A 391 9.18 23.66 -11.01
CA ALA A 391 9.83 24.78 -10.32
C ALA A 391 8.81 25.81 -9.81
N GLU A 392 7.87 26.24 -10.65
CA GLU A 392 6.85 27.20 -10.26
C GLU A 392 5.91 26.63 -9.21
N SER A 393 5.50 25.37 -9.37
CA SER A 393 4.55 24.73 -8.46
C SER A 393 5.12 24.57 -7.05
N VAL A 394 6.37 24.08 -6.93
CA VAL A 394 7.02 23.89 -5.62
C VAL A 394 7.34 25.22 -4.93
N ILE A 395 7.82 26.22 -5.67
CA ILE A 395 8.16 27.54 -5.11
C ILE A 395 6.91 28.29 -4.67
N GLU A 396 5.84 28.24 -5.46
CA GLU A 396 4.59 28.90 -5.08
C GLU A 396 3.95 28.23 -3.85
N LEU A 397 3.97 26.90 -3.79
CA LEU A 397 3.49 26.20 -2.60
C LEU A 397 4.31 26.55 -1.35
N LEU A 398 5.65 26.59 -1.45
CA LEU A 398 6.51 27.00 -0.34
C LEU A 398 6.21 28.44 0.12
N ARG A 399 6.00 29.36 -0.81
CA ARG A 399 5.65 30.77 -0.52
C ARG A 399 4.31 30.87 0.23
N LEU A 400 3.30 30.14 -0.23
CA LEU A 400 2.00 30.08 0.44
C LEU A 400 2.09 29.43 1.82
N LEU A 401 2.84 28.34 1.96
CA LEU A 401 3.05 27.66 3.25
C LEU A 401 3.81 28.54 4.26
N ASP A 402 4.76 29.36 3.82
CA ASP A 402 5.45 30.30 4.73
C ASP A 402 4.54 31.42 5.23
N THR A 403 3.54 31.79 4.43
CA THR A 403 2.51 32.76 4.83
C THR A 403 1.43 32.12 5.71
N PHE A 404 1.03 30.90 5.37
CA PHE A 404 -0.09 30.19 5.99
C PHE A 404 0.25 29.60 7.36
N LEU A 405 1.44 29.01 7.50
CA LEU A 405 1.84 28.29 8.70
C LEU A 405 2.75 29.17 9.57
N PRO A 406 2.37 29.50 10.81
CA PRO A 406 3.27 30.17 11.74
C PRO A 406 4.48 29.28 11.99
N ARG A 407 5.66 29.91 12.05
CA ARG A 407 6.93 29.23 12.34
C ARG A 407 6.98 28.86 13.81
N ILE A 408 7.50 27.68 14.16
CA ILE A 408 7.60 27.24 15.55
C ILE A 408 9.07 27.20 15.97
N TYR A 409 9.42 27.98 16.99
CA TYR A 409 10.76 28.06 17.56
C TYR A 409 10.68 27.80 19.08
N PHE A 410 11.28 26.71 19.55
CA PHE A 410 11.23 26.27 20.96
C PHE A 410 9.80 26.20 21.52
N GLY A 411 8.89 25.54 20.81
CA GLY A 411 7.49 25.39 21.19
C GLY A 411 6.64 26.67 21.14
N LYS A 412 7.19 27.81 20.67
CA LYS A 412 6.47 29.08 20.53
C LYS A 412 6.31 29.46 19.06
N ALA A 413 5.10 29.86 18.68
CA ALA A 413 4.84 30.45 17.38
C ALA A 413 5.57 31.80 17.28
N VAL A 414 6.45 31.94 16.29
CA VAL A 414 7.13 33.21 15.98
C VAL A 414 6.17 34.09 15.20
N ILE A 415 5.81 35.24 15.76
CA ILE A 415 4.99 36.25 15.09
C ILE A 415 5.87 36.91 14.01
N ASN A 416 5.44 36.83 12.75
CA ASN A 416 6.14 37.49 11.66
C ASN A 416 5.81 39.00 11.70
N PRO A 417 6.80 39.90 11.94
CA PRO A 417 6.54 41.33 12.12
C PRO A 417 5.95 42.01 10.88
N ALA A 418 6.17 41.45 9.68
CA ALA A 418 5.66 41.99 8.43
C ALA A 418 4.16 41.77 8.18
N THR A 419 3.54 40.76 8.80
CA THR A 419 2.13 40.41 8.54
C THR A 419 1.18 40.82 9.65
N ASN A 420 1.65 41.15 10.86
CA ASN A 420 0.85 41.58 12.02
C ASN A 420 -0.49 40.83 12.21
N ARG A 421 -0.54 39.57 11.75
CA ARG A 421 -1.72 38.72 11.79
C ARG A 421 -1.45 37.65 12.83
N ASN A 422 -2.18 37.71 13.94
CA ASN A 422 -2.49 36.54 14.74
C ASN A 422 -3.37 35.61 13.89
N VAL A 423 -2.81 34.95 12.87
CA VAL A 423 -3.47 33.78 12.30
C VAL A 423 -3.26 32.67 13.34
N ALA A 424 -4.11 32.65 14.36
CA ALA A 424 -4.38 31.41 15.07
C ALA A 424 -4.79 30.43 13.97
N SER A 425 -3.88 29.53 13.60
CA SER A 425 -4.14 28.55 12.56
C SER A 425 -5.36 27.75 13.00
N PRO A 426 -6.49 27.79 12.26
CA PRO A 426 -7.65 26.99 12.60
C PRO A 426 -7.45 25.50 12.26
N ALA A 427 -6.21 25.09 11.89
CA ALA A 427 -5.86 23.71 11.59
C ALA A 427 -6.08 22.82 12.82
N ALA A 428 -7.18 22.05 12.78
CA ALA A 428 -7.60 21.12 13.83
C ALA A 428 -6.62 19.96 14.08
N ASP A 429 -5.63 19.76 13.22
CA ASP A 429 -4.56 18.77 13.40
C ASP A 429 -3.21 19.29 12.85
N PRO A 430 -2.22 19.58 13.71
CA PRO A 430 -0.88 20.00 13.29
C PRO A 430 -0.05 18.89 12.64
N SER A 431 -0.49 17.63 12.70
CA SER A 431 0.26 16.47 12.18
C SER A 431 0.34 16.42 10.65
N GLY A 432 -0.71 16.83 9.94
CA GLY A 432 -0.77 16.76 8.47
C GLY A 432 0.18 17.70 7.73
N PHE A 433 0.86 18.61 8.44
CA PHE A 433 1.85 19.53 7.88
C PHE A 433 3.29 19.20 8.32
N LEU A 434 3.49 18.10 9.05
CA LEU A 434 4.83 17.66 9.45
C LEU A 434 5.67 17.39 8.21
N TYR A 435 6.93 17.84 8.26
CA TYR A 435 7.93 17.63 7.20
C TYR A 435 7.66 18.27 5.83
N LEU A 436 6.50 18.92 5.63
CA LEU A 436 6.10 19.44 4.33
C LEU A 436 7.07 20.47 3.76
N LYS A 437 7.41 21.53 4.51
CA LYS A 437 8.37 22.55 4.03
C LYS A 437 9.74 21.90 3.80
N ARG A 438 10.16 21.00 4.70
CA ARG A 438 11.45 20.32 4.62
C ARG A 438 11.57 19.52 3.33
N ASP A 439 10.58 18.69 3.02
CA ASP A 439 10.66 17.76 1.89
C ASP A 439 10.49 18.49 0.56
N LEU A 440 9.68 19.56 0.49
CA LEU A 440 9.61 20.43 -0.69
C LEU A 440 10.94 21.16 -0.94
N VAL A 441 11.61 21.66 0.11
CA VAL A 441 12.94 22.27 -0.01
C VAL A 441 14.00 21.25 -0.43
N ARG A 442 13.96 20.05 0.16
CA ARG A 442 14.83 18.94 -0.22
C ARG A 442 14.63 18.55 -1.69
N PHE A 443 13.39 18.53 -2.15
CA PHE A 443 13.04 18.26 -3.54
C PHE A 443 13.64 19.28 -4.50
N VAL A 444 13.51 20.58 -4.22
CA VAL A 444 14.18 21.64 -4.98
C VAL A 444 15.70 21.41 -5.00
N GLY A 445 16.30 21.18 -3.84
CA GLY A 445 17.75 20.99 -3.73
C GLY A 445 18.27 19.81 -4.55
N VAL A 446 17.55 18.69 -4.57
CA VAL A 446 17.90 17.50 -5.36
C VAL A 446 17.77 17.78 -6.85
N LEU A 447 16.68 18.42 -7.29
CA LEU A 447 16.50 18.71 -8.72
C LEU A 447 17.47 19.78 -9.25
N CYS A 448 17.89 20.74 -8.43
CA CYS A 448 18.91 21.75 -8.81
C CYS A 448 20.33 21.19 -8.95
N HIS A 449 20.63 20.02 -8.38
CA HIS A 449 22.00 19.50 -8.36
C HIS A 449 22.50 19.24 -9.79
N LYS A 450 23.58 19.94 -10.16
CA LYS A 450 24.26 19.88 -11.47
C LYS A 450 23.33 20.13 -12.68
N ASP A 451 22.27 20.92 -12.50
CA ASP A 451 21.32 21.25 -13.57
C ASP A 451 21.10 22.76 -13.67
N LYS A 452 21.89 23.42 -14.54
CA LYS A 452 21.83 24.88 -14.70
C LYS A 452 20.45 25.36 -15.19
N ALA A 453 19.79 24.61 -16.05
CA ALA A 453 18.48 24.99 -16.60
C ALA A 453 17.41 25.08 -15.50
N PHE A 454 17.35 24.09 -14.61
CA PHE A 454 16.42 24.07 -13.49
C PHE A 454 16.82 25.09 -12.42
N GLN A 455 18.12 25.28 -12.15
CA GLN A 455 18.60 26.36 -11.28
C GLN A 455 18.15 27.75 -11.79
N ASP A 456 18.31 28.01 -13.09
CA ASP A 456 17.88 29.26 -13.71
C ASP A 456 16.37 29.41 -13.66
N ARG A 457 15.62 28.31 -13.82
CA ARG A 457 14.16 28.32 -13.71
C ARG A 457 13.68 28.70 -12.31
N ILE A 458 14.30 28.13 -11.27
CA ILE A 458 14.04 28.48 -9.87
C ILE A 458 14.33 29.97 -9.61
N ARG A 459 15.40 30.52 -10.19
CA ARG A 459 15.68 31.96 -10.12
C ARG A 459 14.58 32.78 -10.80
N VAL A 460 14.24 32.46 -12.04
CA VAL A 460 13.25 33.20 -12.84
C VAL A 460 11.86 33.23 -12.19
N CYS A 461 11.45 32.18 -11.47
CA CYS A 461 10.19 32.16 -10.73
C CYS A 461 10.27 32.79 -9.31
N GLY A 462 11.37 33.48 -8.99
CA GLY A 462 11.58 34.17 -7.72
C GLY A 462 11.77 33.20 -6.54
N GLY A 463 12.36 32.03 -6.80
CA GLY A 463 12.56 30.98 -5.82
C GLY A 463 13.76 31.18 -4.89
N ILE A 464 14.79 31.94 -5.29
CA ILE A 464 15.97 32.19 -4.45
C ILE A 464 15.58 32.79 -3.08
N PRO A 465 14.81 33.90 -3.00
CA PRO A 465 14.39 34.45 -1.71
C PRO A 465 13.52 33.49 -0.90
N VAL A 466 12.69 32.67 -1.57
CA VAL A 466 11.82 31.69 -0.92
C VAL A 466 12.66 30.62 -0.21
N ILE A 467 13.67 30.07 -0.88
CA ILE A 467 14.59 29.09 -0.28
C ILE A 467 15.41 29.71 0.84
N MET A 468 15.88 30.95 0.68
CA MET A 468 16.60 31.67 1.76
C MET A 468 15.72 31.86 3.00
N ASN A 469 14.42 32.14 2.83
CA ASN A 469 13.47 32.25 3.94
C ASN A 469 13.25 30.92 4.69
N MET A 470 13.58 29.78 4.06
CA MET A 470 13.54 28.45 4.69
C MET A 470 14.82 28.11 5.46
N CYS A 471 15.88 28.94 5.42
CA CYS A 471 17.13 28.75 6.17
C CYS A 471 16.97 29.06 7.68
N VAL A 472 15.88 28.59 8.29
CA VAL A 472 15.50 28.82 9.68
C VAL A 472 15.10 27.51 10.35
N VAL A 473 15.16 27.47 11.68
CA VAL A 473 14.68 26.33 12.44
C VAL A 473 13.16 26.38 12.52
N ASP A 474 12.51 25.25 12.25
CA ASP A 474 11.08 25.04 12.41
C ASP A 474 10.85 23.64 13.00
N GLU A 475 10.32 23.56 14.23
CA GLU A 475 10.11 22.27 14.91
C GLU A 475 9.12 21.35 14.20
N ARG A 476 8.18 21.92 13.43
CA ARG A 476 7.27 21.13 12.58
C ARG A 476 8.01 20.48 11.42
N ASN A 477 9.16 21.04 11.03
CA ASN A 477 9.97 20.61 9.92
C ASN A 477 11.42 20.37 10.39
N PRO A 478 11.69 19.30 11.16
CA PRO A 478 13.03 18.97 11.62
C PRO A 478 14.04 18.95 10.47
N TYR A 479 15.19 19.59 10.66
CA TYR A 479 16.24 19.75 9.66
C TYR A 479 15.90 20.63 8.43
N LEU A 480 14.84 21.45 8.50
CA LEU A 480 14.50 22.39 7.42
C LEU A 480 15.67 23.29 7.04
N ARG A 481 16.35 23.88 8.03
CA ARG A 481 17.48 24.79 7.84
C ARG A 481 18.60 24.11 7.04
N GLU A 482 18.97 22.90 7.42
CA GLU A 482 20.06 22.14 6.82
C GLU A 482 19.73 21.79 5.37
N HIS A 483 18.50 21.35 5.11
CA HIS A 483 18.02 21.10 3.74
C HIS A 483 17.94 22.38 2.90
N ALA A 484 17.55 23.52 3.48
CA ALA A 484 17.51 24.81 2.80
C ALA A 484 18.91 25.32 2.43
N ILE A 485 19.89 25.17 3.33
CA ILE A 485 21.29 25.50 3.04
C ILE A 485 21.83 24.61 1.92
N LEU A 486 21.52 23.30 1.93
CA LEU A 486 21.92 22.39 0.87
C LEU A 486 21.26 22.76 -0.47
N ALA A 487 19.95 23.07 -0.46
CA ALA A 487 19.23 23.50 -1.65
C ALA A 487 19.82 24.80 -2.22
N LEU A 488 20.14 25.76 -1.35
CA LEU A 488 20.79 27.01 -1.75
C LEU A 488 22.19 26.76 -2.32
N ARG A 489 22.99 25.87 -1.72
CA ARG A 489 24.29 25.46 -2.28
C ARG A 489 24.11 24.91 -3.70
N ASN A 490 23.21 23.96 -3.89
CA ASN A 490 22.98 23.34 -5.21
C ASN A 490 22.40 24.33 -6.22
N LEU A 491 21.60 25.29 -5.78
CA LEU A 491 21.04 26.35 -6.62
C LEU A 491 22.11 27.33 -7.13
N LEU A 492 23.19 27.51 -6.36
CA LEU A 492 24.31 28.40 -6.68
C LEU A 492 25.48 27.66 -7.33
N ASP A 493 25.47 26.34 -7.36
CA ASP A 493 26.59 25.54 -7.85
C ASP A 493 26.79 25.75 -9.36
N ASP A 494 28.00 26.15 -9.74
CA ASP A 494 28.38 26.57 -11.10
C ASP A 494 27.42 27.56 -11.80
N ASN A 495 26.71 28.38 -11.02
CA ASN A 495 25.75 29.35 -11.56
C ASN A 495 26.05 30.77 -11.08
N ARG A 496 26.64 31.58 -11.97
CA ARG A 496 27.04 32.96 -11.66
C ARG A 496 25.84 33.88 -11.52
N GLU A 497 24.85 33.74 -12.40
CA GLU A 497 23.64 34.55 -12.40
C GLU A 497 22.86 34.41 -11.08
N ASN A 498 22.76 33.18 -10.56
CA ASN A 498 22.14 32.94 -9.26
C ASN A 498 22.97 33.50 -8.09
N LYS A 499 24.32 33.43 -8.15
CA LYS A 499 25.20 34.06 -7.14
C LYS A 499 25.05 35.58 -7.13
N ASP A 500 24.97 36.19 -8.30
CA ASP A 500 24.82 37.64 -8.46
C ASP A 500 23.48 38.11 -7.88
N GLU A 501 22.39 37.35 -8.07
CA GLU A 501 21.10 37.64 -7.43
C GLU A 501 21.17 37.54 -5.91
N VAL A 502 21.77 36.49 -5.34
CA VAL A 502 21.95 36.40 -3.88
C VAL A 502 22.79 37.56 -3.34
N ASN A 503 23.87 37.95 -4.04
CA ASN A 503 24.70 39.09 -3.64
C ASN A 503 23.96 40.43 -3.69
N SER A 504 22.90 40.53 -4.51
CA SER A 504 22.05 41.72 -4.58
C SER A 504 21.08 41.84 -3.40
N ILE A 505 20.78 40.74 -2.69
CA ILE A 505 19.88 40.70 -1.55
C ILE A 505 20.61 41.22 -0.31
N GLN A 506 20.21 42.39 0.18
CA GLN A 506 20.75 42.96 1.42
C GLN A 506 20.01 42.45 2.66
N PRO A 507 20.72 42.25 3.79
CA PRO A 507 20.06 41.98 5.07
C PRO A 507 19.10 43.10 5.44
N SER A 508 17.85 42.74 5.73
CA SER A 508 16.81 43.67 6.18
C SER A 508 17.03 44.20 7.59
N GLY A 509 18.02 43.69 8.33
CA GLY A 509 18.37 44.18 9.66
C GLY A 509 19.83 44.02 10.05
N TYR A 510 20.25 44.76 11.08
CA TYR A 510 21.55 44.64 11.73
C TYR A 510 21.34 44.36 13.22
N TRP A 511 22.25 43.59 13.81
CA TRP A 511 22.28 43.41 15.26
C TRP A 511 22.93 44.66 15.87
N ASP A 512 22.22 45.34 16.77
CA ASP A 512 22.83 46.43 17.53
C ASP A 512 23.77 45.88 18.61
N ASN A 513 24.49 46.79 19.29
CA ASN A 513 25.45 46.45 20.34
C ASN A 513 24.80 45.82 21.58
N GLU A 514 23.46 45.81 21.65
CA GLU A 514 22.67 45.20 22.72
C GLU A 514 22.15 43.80 22.33
N GLY A 515 22.48 43.32 21.12
CA GLY A 515 22.01 42.03 20.61
C GLY A 515 20.56 42.03 20.16
N VAL A 516 20.00 43.20 19.83
CA VAL A 516 18.64 43.35 19.29
C VAL A 516 18.72 43.51 17.78
N LEU A 517 17.94 42.69 17.06
CA LEU A 517 17.82 42.79 15.60
C LEU A 517 16.99 44.02 15.23
N ARG A 518 17.63 45.04 14.65
CA ARG A 518 16.95 46.26 14.16
C ARG A 518 16.80 46.25 12.65
N GLU A 519 15.63 46.64 12.15
CA GLU A 519 15.39 46.79 10.72
C GLU A 519 16.18 47.97 10.13
N LYS A 520 16.74 47.76 8.94
CA LYS A 520 17.46 48.78 8.17
C LYS A 520 16.42 49.51 7.31
N ALA A 521 16.07 50.74 7.67
CA ALA A 521 15.12 51.55 6.90
C ALA A 521 15.65 51.76 5.46
N GLY A 522 14.93 51.22 4.46
CA GLY A 522 15.22 51.43 3.03
C GLY A 522 15.59 50.19 2.19
N ALA A 523 15.35 48.97 2.68
CA ALA A 523 15.57 47.75 1.89
C ALA A 523 14.42 47.46 0.92
N THR A 524 14.37 48.15 -0.21
CA THR A 524 13.62 47.72 -1.41
C THR A 524 14.60 47.38 -2.51
N LEU A 525 14.31 46.28 -3.24
CA LEU A 525 15.04 45.78 -4.41
C LEU A 525 15.49 46.95 -5.31
N ARG A 526 16.78 46.97 -5.69
CA ARG A 526 17.29 47.87 -6.72
C ARG A 526 17.00 47.35 -8.11
#